data_AF-A0A0R3PET5-F1
#
_entry.id   AF-A0A0R3PET5-F1
#
_cell.length_a   1.000
_cell.length_b   1.000
_cell.length_c   1.000
_cell.angle_alpha   90.00
_cell.angle_beta   90.00
_cell.angle_gamma   90.00
#
_symmetry.space_group_name_H-M   'P 1'
#
loop_
_entity.id
_entity.type
_entity.pdbx_description
1 polymer ?
#
loop_
_entity_poly.entity_id
_entity_poly.type
_entity_poly.pdbx_seq_one_letter_code
_entity_poly.pdbx_strand_id
1 'polypeptide(L)'
;MKLSSILQFEAQRISTVNEELHRHLFQSDVPSTSSAEPLHIELPKLKSPSLQNHFRIISEELVRKYKDYLDLAASFPFSFPKPLQWKCEIGWTRYTHSGDIEQVEYPKEDVFFFDVETCVQDGQLPTLAVALSAEAW
;
A
#
# COMPACT_ATOMS: atom_id res chain seq x y z
N MET A 1 6.14 52.03 26.71
CA MET A 1 4.83 51.36 26.91
C MET A 1 3.98 51.61 25.68
N LYS A 2 3.85 50.64 24.76
CA LYS A 2 2.86 50.68 23.68
C LYS A 2 1.81 49.63 24.01
N LEU A 3 0.56 50.07 24.19
CA LEU A 3 -0.57 49.18 24.41
C LEU A 3 -0.79 48.31 23.16
N SER A 4 -0.77 47.00 23.36
CA SER A 4 -1.19 45.99 22.40
C SER A 4 -2.67 46.16 22.08
N SER A 5 -3.01 46.44 20.81
CA SER A 5 -4.40 46.43 20.36
C SER A 5 -4.94 45.00 20.44
N ILE A 6 -5.95 44.80 21.28
CA ILE A 6 -6.73 43.56 21.32
C ILE A 6 -7.45 43.46 19.98
N LEU A 7 -7.12 42.44 19.17
CA LEU A 7 -7.89 42.11 17.98
C LEU A 7 -9.26 41.62 18.44
N GLN A 8 -10.27 42.47 18.27
CA GLN A 8 -11.65 42.15 18.58
C GLN A 8 -12.20 41.29 17.45
N PHE A 9 -12.36 40.00 17.72
CA PHE A 9 -12.95 39.06 16.76
C PHE A 9 -14.48 39.19 16.81
N GLU A 10 -15.08 39.73 15.75
CA GLU A 10 -16.53 39.65 15.55
C GLU A 10 -16.86 38.37 14.77
N ALA A 11 -17.71 37.53 15.37
CA ALA A 11 -18.24 36.35 14.70
C ALA A 11 -19.15 36.78 13.55
N GLN A 12 -18.68 36.65 12.31
CA GLN A 12 -19.49 36.90 11.12
C GLN A 12 -20.31 35.65 10.77
N ARG A 13 -21.61 35.84 10.52
CA ARG A 13 -22.49 34.76 10.05
C ARG A 13 -22.13 34.40 8.61
N ILE A 14 -21.43 33.29 8.43
CA ILE A 14 -21.21 32.70 7.11
C ILE A 14 -22.52 32.00 6.71
N SER A 15 -23.11 32.33 5.56
CA SER A 15 -24.24 31.60 5.01
C SER A 15 -23.75 30.24 4.49
N THR A 16 -23.63 29.26 5.38
CA THR A 16 -22.98 27.97 5.07
C THR A 16 -23.78 27.09 4.11
N VAL A 17 -25.10 27.30 4.01
CA VAL A 17 -26.00 26.51 3.15
C VAL A 17 -27.08 27.43 2.58
N ASN A 18 -27.39 27.30 1.29
CA ASN A 18 -28.54 27.97 0.68
C ASN A 18 -29.84 27.50 1.37
N GLU A 19 -30.73 28.43 1.72
CA GLU A 19 -31.94 28.14 2.50
C GLU A 19 -32.88 27.14 1.82
N GLU A 20 -32.97 27.14 0.49
CA GLU A 20 -33.78 26.19 -0.27
C GLU A 20 -33.21 24.77 -0.15
N LEU A 21 -31.88 24.62 -0.29
CA LEU A 21 -31.21 23.34 -0.13
C LEU A 21 -31.33 22.82 1.30
N HIS A 22 -31.21 23.70 2.29
CA HIS A 22 -31.36 23.34 3.71
C HIS A 22 -32.79 22.84 4.00
N ARG A 23 -33.81 23.59 3.56
CA ARG A 23 -35.22 23.22 3.72
C ARG A 23 -35.55 21.91 3.02
N HIS A 24 -35.01 21.67 1.82
CA HIS A 24 -35.23 20.44 1.07
C HIS A 24 -34.62 19.22 1.77
N LEU A 25 -33.37 19.30 2.21
CA LEU A 25 -32.63 18.18 2.78
C LEU A 25 -33.02 17.89 4.24
N PHE A 26 -33.27 18.93 5.04
CA PHE A 26 -33.41 18.83 6.49
C PHE A 26 -34.79 19.24 7.03
N GLN A 27 -35.74 19.61 6.16
CA GLN A 27 -37.13 19.95 6.51
C GLN A 27 -37.25 20.94 7.70
N SER A 28 -36.30 21.87 7.80
CA SER A 28 -36.23 22.88 8.85
C SER A 28 -35.83 24.22 8.26
N ASP A 29 -36.27 25.33 8.86
CA ASP A 29 -35.97 26.69 8.39
C ASP A 29 -34.57 27.16 8.81
N VAL A 30 -33.96 26.51 9.80
CA VAL A 30 -32.65 26.88 10.35
C VAL A 30 -31.74 25.66 10.38
N PRO A 31 -30.46 25.78 9.97
CA PRO A 31 -29.48 24.74 10.21
C PRO A 31 -29.41 24.38 11.69
N SER A 32 -29.93 23.20 12.06
CA SER A 32 -29.62 22.60 13.35
C SER A 32 -28.14 22.25 13.34
N THR A 33 -27.30 23.12 13.87
CA THR A 33 -25.97 22.70 14.30
C THR A 33 -26.20 21.69 15.41
N SER A 34 -25.74 20.45 15.20
CA SER A 34 -25.79 19.38 16.18
C SER A 34 -25.45 19.92 17.57
N SER A 35 -26.44 19.91 18.48
CA SER A 35 -26.26 20.25 19.90
C SER A 35 -25.68 19.08 20.70
N ALA A 36 -25.10 18.08 20.01
CA ALA A 36 -24.45 16.95 20.65
C ALA A 36 -23.27 17.44 21.48
N GLU A 37 -23.17 16.90 22.70
CA GLU A 37 -22.00 17.05 23.57
C GLU A 37 -20.72 16.78 22.76
N PRO A 38 -19.66 17.59 22.92
CA PRO A 38 -18.40 17.37 22.23
C PRO A 38 -17.90 15.95 22.48
N LEU A 39 -17.84 15.13 21.44
CA LEU A 39 -17.25 13.80 21.52
C LEU A 39 -15.77 13.96 21.83
N HIS A 40 -15.35 13.43 22.98
CA HIS A 40 -13.94 13.38 23.34
C HIS A 40 -13.26 12.27 22.53
N ILE A 41 -12.58 12.68 21.46
CA ILE A 41 -11.83 11.77 20.59
C ILE A 41 -10.35 12.00 20.86
N GLU A 42 -9.65 10.96 21.32
CA GLU A 42 -8.19 10.96 21.37
C GLU A 42 -7.66 10.74 19.96
N LEU A 43 -7.08 11.79 19.37
CA LEU A 43 -6.45 11.68 18.06
C LEU A 43 -5.02 11.15 18.19
N PRO A 44 -4.58 10.28 17.26
CA PRO A 44 -3.19 9.83 17.23
C PRO A 44 -2.25 11.01 17.02
N LYS A 45 -1.03 10.88 17.55
CA LYS A 45 0.01 11.90 17.35
C LYS A 45 0.31 12.06 15.86
N LEU A 46 0.08 13.26 15.34
CA LEU A 46 0.41 13.58 13.96
C LEU A 46 1.92 13.62 13.78
N LYS A 47 2.38 13.01 12.68
CA LYS A 47 3.79 13.01 12.26
C LYS A 47 4.22 14.34 11.59
N SER A 48 3.26 15.19 11.24
CA SER A 48 3.48 16.49 10.61
C SER A 48 2.30 17.43 10.91
N PRO A 49 2.51 18.77 10.93
CA PRO A 49 1.42 19.73 11.05
C PRO A 49 0.45 19.74 9.84
N SER A 50 0.91 19.30 8.67
CA SER A 50 0.05 19.14 7.49
C SER A 50 -0.48 17.71 7.41
N LEU A 51 -1.80 17.56 7.29
CA LEU A 51 -2.46 16.26 7.17
C LEU A 51 -1.98 15.48 5.93
N GLN A 52 -1.75 16.20 4.83
CA GLN A 52 -1.18 15.61 3.61
C GLN A 52 0.21 15.02 3.87
N ASN A 53 1.08 15.76 4.57
CA ASN A 53 2.42 15.26 4.91
C ASN A 53 2.38 14.12 5.92
N HIS A 54 1.45 14.16 6.88
CA HIS A 54 1.25 13.06 7.81
C HIS A 54 0.94 11.74 7.08
N PHE A 55 -0.02 11.75 6.16
CA PHE A 55 -0.35 10.57 5.37
C PHE A 55 0.77 10.17 4.42
N ARG A 56 1.48 11.14 3.81
CA ARG A 56 2.66 10.84 3.00
C ARG A 56 3.72 10.06 3.79
N ILE A 57 4.05 10.52 5.00
CA ILE A 57 5.04 9.84 5.87
C ILE A 57 4.56 8.43 6.24
N ILE A 58 3.28 8.27 6.63
CA ILE A 58 2.72 6.95 6.95
C ILE A 58 2.84 6.03 5.74
N SER A 59 2.42 6.49 4.56
CA SER A 59 2.49 5.69 3.33
C SER A 59 3.93 5.30 3.01
N GLU A 60 4.87 6.25 3.07
CA GLU A 60 6.30 5.99 2.85
C GLU A 60 6.86 4.95 3.82
N GLU A 61 6.49 5.00 5.10
CA GLU A 61 6.91 4.01 6.10
C GLU A 61 6.32 2.63 5.82
N LEU A 62 5.03 2.55 5.48
CA LEU A 62 4.34 1.28 5.20
C LEU A 62 4.89 0.58 3.95
N VAL A 63 5.21 1.34 2.90
CA VAL A 63 5.65 0.78 1.61
C VAL A 63 7.16 0.65 1.49
N ARG A 64 7.96 1.22 2.41
CA ARG A 64 9.43 1.29 2.30
C ARG A 64 10.06 -0.06 1.94
N LYS A 65 9.74 -1.11 2.70
CA LYS A 65 10.30 -2.45 2.48
C LYS A 65 10.01 -2.98 1.07
N TYR A 66 8.77 -2.80 0.60
CA TYR A 66 8.38 -3.24 -0.73
C TYR A 66 9.01 -2.39 -1.83
N LYS A 67 9.16 -1.08 -1.59
CA LYS A 67 9.89 -0.21 -2.50
C LYS A 67 11.34 -0.67 -2.66
N ASP A 68 12.03 -0.98 -1.55
CA ASP A 68 13.41 -1.48 -1.58
C ASP A 68 13.51 -2.79 -2.40
N TYR A 69 12.54 -3.70 -2.27
CA TYR A 69 12.45 -4.91 -3.09
C TYR A 69 12.15 -4.64 -4.56
N LEU A 70 11.30 -3.67 -4.88
CA LEU A 70 11.02 -3.27 -6.26
C LEU A 70 12.23 -2.59 -6.92
N ASP A 71 12.97 -1.78 -6.18
CA ASP A 71 14.20 -1.16 -6.64
C ASP A 71 15.27 -2.25 -6.92
N LEU A 72 15.34 -3.29 -6.07
CA LEU A 72 16.17 -4.47 -6.33
C LEU A 72 15.70 -5.24 -7.58
N ALA A 73 14.41 -5.53 -7.71
CA ALA A 73 13.85 -6.20 -8.90
C ALA A 73 14.10 -5.41 -10.20
N ALA A 74 14.01 -4.08 -10.15
CA ALA A 74 14.27 -3.21 -11.28
C ALA A 74 15.75 -3.23 -11.73
N SER A 75 16.66 -3.65 -10.86
CA SER A 75 18.08 -3.82 -11.18
C SER A 75 18.41 -5.16 -11.86
N PHE A 76 17.43 -6.07 -11.96
CA PHE A 76 17.63 -7.39 -12.57
C PHE A 76 17.93 -7.25 -14.07
N PRO A 77 18.73 -8.17 -14.65
CA PRO A 77 18.93 -8.19 -16.09
C PRO A 77 17.63 -8.54 -16.82
N PHE A 78 17.49 -8.07 -18.06
CA PHE A 78 16.33 -8.41 -18.91
C PHE A 78 16.37 -9.86 -19.43
N SER A 79 17.52 -10.52 -19.33
CA SER A 79 17.71 -11.91 -19.76
C SER A 79 18.49 -12.70 -18.72
N PHE A 80 18.07 -13.94 -18.52
CA PHE A 80 18.67 -14.89 -17.59
C PHE A 80 19.07 -16.17 -18.31
N PRO A 81 20.19 -16.81 -17.91
CA PRO A 81 20.55 -18.11 -18.45
C PRO A 81 19.48 -19.12 -18.04
N LYS A 82 19.02 -19.95 -18.99
CA LYS A 82 18.05 -21.00 -18.70
C LYS A 82 18.77 -22.33 -18.43
N PRO A 83 18.29 -23.15 -17.49
CA PRO A 83 18.79 -24.51 -17.31
C PRO A 83 18.70 -25.29 -18.62
N LEU A 84 19.77 -26.05 -18.93
CA LEU A 84 19.78 -26.93 -20.10
C LEU A 84 18.80 -28.10 -19.94
N GLN A 85 18.57 -28.53 -18.69
CA GLN A 85 17.67 -29.61 -18.35
C GLN A 85 16.90 -29.26 -17.07
N TRP A 86 15.58 -29.42 -17.13
CA TRP A 86 14.69 -29.33 -15.99
C TRP A 86 14.43 -30.71 -15.41
N LYS A 87 14.50 -30.83 -14.08
CA LYS A 87 14.12 -32.04 -13.35
C LYS A 87 12.62 -32.03 -13.08
N CYS A 88 11.94 -33.09 -13.53
CA CYS A 88 10.55 -33.36 -13.16
C CYS A 88 10.50 -34.20 -11.89
N GLU A 89 10.81 -33.58 -10.75
CA GLU A 89 10.79 -34.20 -9.43
C GLU A 89 9.80 -33.46 -8.53
N ILE A 90 9.26 -34.14 -7.51
CA ILE A 90 8.35 -33.52 -6.55
C ILE A 90 9.14 -32.55 -5.67
N GLY A 91 8.62 -31.34 -5.48
CA GLY A 91 9.23 -30.30 -4.65
C GLY A 91 9.92 -29.22 -5.48
N TRP A 92 10.69 -28.38 -4.80
CA TRP A 92 11.38 -27.26 -5.42
C TRP A 92 12.81 -27.64 -5.80
N THR A 93 13.17 -27.46 -7.06
CA THR A 93 14.57 -27.54 -7.51
C THR A 93 15.04 -26.14 -7.87
N ARG A 94 16.13 -25.70 -7.28
CA ARG A 94 16.78 -24.42 -7.55
C ARG A 94 17.92 -24.63 -8.55
N TYR A 95 17.93 -23.84 -9.61
CA TYR A 95 18.93 -23.85 -10.67
C TYR A 95 19.66 -22.51 -10.69
N THR A 96 20.86 -22.47 -10.13
CA THR A 96 21.62 -21.23 -10.08
C THR A 96 22.09 -20.81 -11.47
N HIS A 97 22.29 -19.51 -11.67
CA HIS A 97 22.87 -19.00 -12.91
C HIS A 97 24.34 -19.43 -13.11
N SER A 98 25.01 -19.93 -12.06
CA SER A 98 26.33 -20.60 -12.13
C SER A 98 26.26 -22.04 -12.66
N GLY A 99 25.08 -22.65 -12.71
CA GLY A 99 24.85 -24.01 -13.19
C GLY A 99 24.69 -25.08 -12.10
N ASP A 100 24.67 -24.69 -10.82
CA ASP A 100 24.43 -25.61 -9.71
C ASP A 100 22.94 -25.95 -9.61
N ILE A 101 22.63 -27.21 -9.29
CA ILE A 101 21.27 -27.72 -9.18
C ILE A 101 21.10 -28.34 -7.80
N GLU A 102 20.20 -27.78 -7.00
CA GLU A 102 19.93 -28.25 -5.63
C GLU A 102 18.42 -28.39 -5.39
N GLN A 103 18.05 -29.43 -4.64
CA GLN A 103 16.68 -29.55 -4.09
C GLN A 103 16.57 -28.63 -2.87
N VAL A 104 15.50 -27.84 -2.82
CA VAL A 104 15.23 -26.87 -1.75
C VAL A 104 13.79 -27.04 -1.24
N GLU A 105 13.52 -26.58 -0.02
CA GLU A 105 12.16 -26.62 0.52
C GLU A 105 11.28 -25.51 -0.06
N TYR A 106 11.88 -24.36 -0.36
CA TYR A 106 11.24 -23.17 -0.92
C TYR A 106 12.30 -22.24 -1.59
N PRO A 107 11.90 -21.28 -2.44
CA PRO A 107 12.80 -20.27 -3.01
C PRO A 107 13.56 -19.51 -1.93
N LYS A 108 14.89 -19.37 -2.07
CA LYS A 108 15.75 -18.81 -1.00
C LYS A 108 15.86 -17.28 -1.06
N GLU A 109 15.57 -16.69 -2.20
CA GLU A 109 15.73 -15.27 -2.47
C GLU A 109 14.52 -14.45 -1.98
N ASP A 110 14.75 -13.23 -1.49
CA ASP A 110 13.68 -12.34 -1.00
C ASP A 110 12.80 -11.78 -2.13
N VAL A 111 13.34 -11.71 -3.35
CA VAL A 111 12.69 -11.11 -4.52
C VAL A 111 12.81 -12.05 -5.71
N PHE A 112 11.67 -12.49 -6.22
CA PHE A 112 11.55 -13.33 -7.39
C PHE A 112 10.23 -13.10 -8.11
N PHE A 113 10.21 -13.38 -9.41
CA PHE A 113 8.99 -13.46 -10.20
C PHE A 113 8.46 -14.88 -10.14
N PHE A 114 7.17 -15.03 -9.87
CA PHE A 114 6.55 -16.32 -9.67
C PHE A 114 5.40 -16.51 -10.65
N ASP A 115 5.41 -17.65 -11.33
CA ASP A 115 4.38 -18.04 -12.29
C ASP A 115 3.90 -19.46 -12.01
N VAL A 116 2.61 -19.72 -12.27
CA VAL A 116 1.95 -21.00 -11.98
C VAL A 116 1.09 -21.44 -13.14
N GLU A 117 1.15 -22.72 -13.45
CA GLU A 117 0.34 -23.34 -14.48
C GLU A 117 -0.66 -24.31 -13.87
N THR A 118 -1.87 -24.36 -14.43
CA THR A 118 -2.94 -25.28 -14.03
C THR A 118 -3.30 -26.17 -15.22
N CYS A 119 -3.53 -27.46 -14.96
CA CYS A 119 -4.01 -28.38 -15.98
C CYS A 119 -5.54 -28.45 -15.95
N VAL A 120 -6.20 -27.89 -16.98
CA VAL A 120 -7.68 -27.83 -17.07
C VAL A 120 -8.36 -29.19 -16.90
N GLN A 121 -7.74 -30.26 -17.40
CA GLN A 121 -8.28 -31.63 -17.28
C GLN A 121 -8.20 -32.17 -15.85
N ASP A 122 -7.21 -31.73 -15.07
CA ASP A 122 -6.96 -32.18 -13.69
C ASP A 122 -7.50 -31.18 -12.64
N GLY A 123 -8.15 -30.10 -13.09
CA GLY A 123 -8.86 -29.14 -12.26
C GLY A 123 -8.19 -27.77 -12.16
N GLN A 124 -8.45 -27.05 -11.05
CA GLN A 124 -7.95 -25.69 -10.82
C GLN A 124 -6.73 -25.65 -9.90
N LEU A 125 -6.19 -26.81 -9.50
CA LEU A 125 -5.01 -26.88 -8.65
C LEU A 125 -3.74 -26.65 -9.48
N PRO A 126 -2.73 -25.91 -8.96
CA PRO A 126 -1.46 -25.73 -9.64
C PRO A 126 -0.78 -27.07 -9.94
N THR A 127 -0.31 -27.24 -11.17
CA THR A 127 0.38 -28.43 -11.67
C THR A 127 1.89 -28.18 -11.80
N LEU A 128 2.27 -26.95 -12.13
CA LEU A 128 3.67 -26.52 -12.23
C LEU A 128 3.80 -25.10 -11.70
N ALA A 129 4.96 -24.79 -11.13
CA ALA A 129 5.28 -23.45 -10.71
C ALA A 129 6.75 -23.15 -11.02
N VAL A 130 7.05 -21.90 -11.38
CA VAL A 130 8.39 -21.43 -11.69
C VAL A 130 8.64 -20.15 -10.91
N ALA A 131 9.83 -20.03 -10.31
CA ALA A 131 10.31 -18.81 -9.71
C ALA A 131 11.55 -18.33 -10.49
N LEU A 132 11.75 -17.02 -10.61
CA LEU A 132 12.95 -16.44 -11.19
C LEU A 132 13.45 -15.31 -10.31
N SER A 133 14.65 -15.47 -9.77
CA SER A 133 15.35 -14.47 -8.96
C SER A 133 16.59 -13.95 -9.67
N ALA A 134 17.26 -12.99 -9.04
CA ALA A 134 18.58 -12.52 -9.49
C ALA A 134 19.62 -13.65 -9.58
N GLU A 135 19.47 -14.72 -8.80
CA GLU A 135 20.50 -15.73 -8.57
C GLU A 135 20.17 -17.11 -9.17
N ALA A 136 18.88 -17.42 -9.37
CA ALA A 136 18.43 -18.74 -9.79
C ALA A 136 17.03 -18.75 -10.44
N TRP A 137 16.76 -19.84 -11.17
CA TRP A 137 15.41 -20.36 -11.42
C TRP A 137 14.97 -21.36 -10.34
#